data_AF-A0AAJ1J5X1-F1
#
_entry.id   AF-A0AAJ1J5X1-F1
#
_cell.length_a   1.000
_cell.length_b   1.000
_cell.length_c   1.000
_cell.angle_alpha   90.00
_cell.angle_beta   90.00
_cell.angle_gamma   90.00
#
_symmetry.space_group_name_H-M   'P 1'
#
loop_
_entity.id
_entity.type
_entity.pdbx_description
1 polymer ?
#
loop_
_entity_poly.entity_id
_entity_poly.type
_entity_poly.pdbx_seq_one_letter_code
_entity_poly.pdbx_strand_id
1 'polypeptide(L)' 'MSTPKRTTMAIVAERKLRLERLAIDASHVAGKSISWTDLVNHLIDNYAKEAAKDLIHSVKNQVQN' A
#
# COMPACT_ATOMS: atom_id res chain seq x y z
N MET A 1 -5.87 -24.96 11.14
CA MET A 1 -5.38 -23.78 10.39
C MET A 1 -5.85 -22.54 11.15
N SER A 2 -4.96 -21.78 11.78
CA SER A 2 -5.32 -20.52 12.46
C SER A 2 -5.68 -19.45 11.42
N THR A 3 -6.83 -18.79 11.56
CA THR A 3 -7.19 -17.67 10.70
C THR A 3 -6.24 -16.49 10.93
N PRO A 4 -5.77 -15.82 9.86
CA PRO A 4 -4.90 -14.66 10.02
C PRO A 4 -5.66 -13.54 10.73
N LYS A 5 -5.04 -12.98 11.79
CA LYS A 5 -5.60 -11.89 12.56
C LYS A 5 -5.61 -10.62 11.70
N ARG A 6 -6.80 -10.07 11.46
CA ARG A 6 -6.95 -8.79 10.74
C ARG A 6 -6.69 -7.61 11.65
N THR A 7 -6.13 -6.55 11.09
CA THR A 7 -5.88 -5.27 11.77
C THR A 7 -6.42 -4.12 10.92
N THR A 8 -6.49 -2.92 11.51
CA THR A 8 -6.89 -1.69 10.82
C THR A 8 -5.66 -0.85 10.48
N MET A 9 -5.69 -0.18 9.33
CA MET A 9 -4.66 0.78 8.91
C MET A 9 -5.24 2.19 8.97
N ALA A 10 -4.55 3.10 9.68
CA ALA A 10 -4.90 4.51 9.68
C ALA A 10 -4.40 5.18 8.40
N ILE A 11 -5.33 5.68 7.58
CA ILE A 11 -5.03 6.34 6.32
C ILE A 11 -6.01 7.51 6.11
N VAL A 12 -5.50 8.63 5.59
CA VAL A 12 -6.35 9.78 5.26
C VAL A 12 -7.23 9.50 4.04
N ALA A 13 -8.41 10.11 3.99
CA ALA A 13 -9.41 9.85 2.96
C ALA A 13 -8.87 10.05 1.53
N GLU A 14 -8.05 11.08 1.32
CA GLU A 14 -7.44 11.36 0.02
C GLU A 14 -6.53 10.23 -0.47
N ARG A 15 -5.69 9.68 0.41
CA ARG A 15 -4.81 8.55 0.08
C ARG A 15 -5.63 7.29 -0.22
N LYS A 16 -6.71 7.05 0.53
CA LYS A 16 -7.64 5.95 0.26
C LYS A 16 -8.28 6.10 -1.11
N LEU A 17 -8.81 7.28 -1.43
CA LEU A 17 -9.45 7.57 -2.72
C LEU A 17 -8.48 7.35 -3.90
N ARG A 18 -7.21 7.75 -3.75
CA ARG A 18 -6.19 7.49 -4.76
C ARG A 18 -5.96 5.99 -4.98
N LEU A 19 -5.88 5.21 -3.91
CA LEU A 19 -5.74 3.74 -4.00
C LEU A 19 -6.98 3.08 -4.60
N GLU A 20 -8.18 3.58 -4.27
CA GLU A 20 -9.42 3.09 -4.86
C GLU A 20 -9.47 3.32 -6.37
N ARG A 21 -9.09 4.50 -6.85
CA ARG A 21 -9.01 4.79 -8.29
C ARG A 21 -8.04 3.85 -9.01
N LEU A 22 -6.84 3.68 -8.45
CA LEU A 22 -5.85 2.74 -9.00
C LEU A 22 -6.36 1.29 -9.02
N ALA A 23 -7.09 0.88 -7.98
CA ALA A 23 -7.68 -0.45 -7.92
C ALA A 23 -8.81 -0.62 -8.96
N ILE A 24 -9.61 0.41 -9.23
CA ILE A 24 -10.61 0.42 -10.30
C ILE A 24 -9.94 0.27 -11.66
N ASP A 25 -8.90 1.06 -11.93
CA ASP A 25 -8.16 1.01 -13.19
C ASP A 25 -7.53 -0.38 -13.40
N ALA A 26 -6.89 -0.92 -12.36
CA ALA A 26 -6.33 -2.26 -12.36
C ALA A 26 -7.42 -3.33 -12.57
N SER A 27 -8.60 -3.15 -11.97
CA SER A 27 -9.73 -4.07 -12.13
C SER A 27 -10.22 -4.11 -13.57
N HIS A 28 -10.31 -2.94 -14.21
CA HIS A 28 -10.74 -2.81 -15.60
C HIS A 28 -9.79 -3.55 -16.54
N VAL A 29 -8.48 -3.37 -16.36
CA VAL A 29 -7.45 -4.02 -17.18
C VAL A 29 -7.38 -5.53 -16.90
N ALA A 30 -7.50 -5.94 -15.64
CA ALA A 30 -7.39 -7.34 -15.24
C ALA A 30 -8.66 -8.16 -15.54
N GLY A 31 -9.79 -7.52 -15.87
CA GLY A 31 -11.08 -8.19 -16.05
C GLY A 31 -11.64 -8.81 -14.76
N LYS A 32 -11.12 -8.41 -13.59
CA LYS A 32 -11.49 -8.93 -12.27
C LYS A 32 -11.64 -7.75 -11.30
N SER A 33 -12.60 -7.83 -10.37
CA SER A 33 -12.69 -6.88 -9.27
C SER A 33 -11.48 -6.99 -8.33
N ILE A 34 -10.73 -5.91 -8.21
CA ILE A 34 -9.60 -5.71 -7.30
C ILE A 34 -9.99 -4.61 -6.33
N SER A 35 -9.94 -4.89 -5.03
CA SER A 35 -10.19 -3.88 -4.01
C SER A 35 -8.94 -3.06 -3.70
N TRP A 36 -9.11 -1.84 -3.17
CA TRP A 36 -7.98 -1.05 -2.69
C TRP A 36 -7.19 -1.77 -1.59
N THR A 37 -7.85 -2.63 -0.79
CA THR A 37 -7.18 -3.47 0.21
C THR A 37 -6.32 -4.56 -0.43
N ASP A 38 -6.75 -5.17 -1.53
CA ASP A 38 -5.94 -6.15 -2.27
C ASP A 38 -4.69 -5.48 -2.83
N LEU A 39 -4.85 -4.28 -3.39
CA LEU A 39 -3.73 -3.48 -3.89
C LEU A 39 -2.73 -3.15 -2.77
N VAL A 40 -3.21 -2.72 -1.60
CA VAL A 40 -2.34 -2.42 -0.44
C VAL A 40 -1.62 -3.66 0.07
N ASN A 41 -2.31 -4.80 0.17
CA ASN A 41 -1.68 -6.05 0.60
C ASN A 41 -0.59 -6.47 -0.39
N HIS A 42 -0.86 -6.38 -1.69
CA HIS A 42 0.14 -6.63 -2.72
C HIS A 42 1.34 -5.67 -2.61
N LEU A 43 1.11 -4.40 -2.27
CA LEU A 43 2.19 -3.44 -2.03
C LEU A 43 3.06 -3.84 -0.82
N ILE A 44 2.43 -4.28 0.27
CA ILE A 44 3.13 -4.72 1.48
C ILE A 44 3.97 -5.96 1.17
N ASP A 45 3.39 -6.97 0.55
CA ASP A 45 4.05 -8.26 0.34
C ASP A 45 5.24 -8.15 -0.63
N ASN A 46 5.14 -7.30 -1.65
CA ASN A 46 6.14 -7.23 -2.72
C ASN A 46 7.10 -6.05 -2.61
N TYR A 47 6.71 -4.94 -1.98
CA TYR A 47 7.47 -3.69 -2.03
C TYR A 47 7.84 -3.10 -0.66
N ALA A 48 7.36 -3.66 0.46
CA ALA A 48 7.65 -3.09 1.79
C ALA A 48 9.13 -3.01 2.13
N LYS A 49 9.95 -3.96 1.65
CA LYS A 49 11.40 -3.99 1.92
C LYS A 49 12.13 -2.80 1.33
N GLU A 50 11.84 -2.46 0.07
CA GLU A 50 12.46 -1.31 -0.59
C GLU A 50 11.90 0.00 -0.04
N ALA A 51 10.59 0.06 0.21
CA ALA A 51 9.97 1.21 0.87
C ALA A 51 10.60 1.54 2.24
N ALA A 52 10.96 0.50 3.02
CA ALA A 52 11.65 0.70 4.29
C ALA A 52 13.06 1.28 4.11
N LYS A 53 13.83 0.82 3.11
CA LYS A 53 15.17 1.37 2.82
C LYS A 53 15.09 2.82 2.37
N ASP A 54 14.15 3.14 1.49
CA ASP A 54 13.95 4.50 0.98
C ASP A 54 13.55 5.44 2.11
N LEU A 55 12.68 4.99 3.02
CA LEU A 55 12.29 5.76 4.19
C LEU A 55 13.49 6.04 5.11
N ILE A 56 14.34 5.04 5.37
CA ILE A 56 15.55 5.22 6.18
C ILE A 56 16.49 6.26 5.54
N HIS A 57 16.69 6.21 4.22
CA HIS A 57 17.53 7.18 3.51
C HIS A 57 16.94 8.59 3.58
N SER A 58 15.64 8.72 3.34
CA SER A 58 14.92 10.00 3.41
C SER A 58 15.06 10.65 4.79
N VAL A 59 14.83 9.87 5.86
CA VAL A 59 14.96 10.37 7.25
C VAL A 59 16.39 10.78 7.56
N LYS A 60 17.41 9.99 7.16
CA LYS A 60 18.82 10.34 7.40
C LYS A 60 19.22 11.63 6.68
N ASN A 61 18.75 11.83 5.45
CA ASN A 61 19.04 13.03 4.67
C ASN A 61 18.38 14.28 5.27
N GLN A 62 17.20 14.15 5.90
CA GLN A 62 16.54 15.27 6.59
C GLN A 62 17.24 15.70 7.88
N VAL A 63 17.97 14.81 8.55
CA VAL A 63 18.69 15.12 9.79
C VAL A 63 20.05 15.77 9.54
N GLN A 64 20.61 15.64 8.33
CA GLN A 64 21.91 16.21 7.97
C GLN A 64 21.85 17.61 7.36
N ASN A 65 20.66 18.16 7.14
CA ASN A 65 20.44 19.53 6.64
C ASN A 65 19.94 20.47 7.75
#